data_AF-A0A399YJ54-F1
#
_entry.id   AF-A0A399YJ54-F1
#
_cell.length_a   1.000
_cell.length_b   1.000
_cell.length_c   1.000
_cell.angle_alpha   90.00
_cell.angle_beta   90.00
_cell.angle_gamma   90.00
#
_symmetry.space_group_name_H-M   'P 1'
#
loop_
_entity.id
_entity.type
_entity.pdbx_description
1 polymer ?
#
loop_
_entity_poly.entity_id
_entity_poly.type
_entity_poly.pdbx_seq_one_letter_code
_entity_poly.pdbx_strand_id
1 'polypeptide(L)'
;MELGYAVFRRGDRFVETFYSDRWYNIFAVYGREDDVLKGWYCNVCRPAEIGEAAVRCDDLALDVWVTPAGETLVLDEDEFAALTLTPEERHHARHALDQLLRDAKSGRLPQ
;
A
#
# COMPACT_ATOMS: atom_id res chain seq x y z
N MET A 1 10.50 13.18 -7.45
CA MET A 1 10.43 13.27 -5.99
C MET A 1 11.32 12.19 -5.44
N GLU A 2 12.29 12.57 -4.62
CA GLU A 2 13.27 11.67 -3.99
C GLU A 2 12.84 11.52 -2.52
N LEU A 3 12.56 10.30 -2.07
CA LEU A 3 12.02 10.03 -0.73
C LEU A 3 12.97 9.23 0.16
N GLY A 4 14.21 8.99 -0.30
CA GLY A 4 15.19 8.15 0.39
C GLY A 4 14.99 6.64 0.21
N TYR A 5 13.74 6.18 0.11
CA TYR A 5 13.40 4.77 -0.16
C TYR A 5 12.96 4.52 -1.61
N ALA A 6 12.51 5.56 -2.32
CA ALA A 6 12.10 5.49 -3.71
C ALA A 6 12.29 6.84 -4.41
N VAL A 7 12.41 6.78 -5.73
CA VAL A 7 12.43 7.94 -6.62
C VAL A 7 11.21 7.89 -7.50
N PHE A 8 10.27 8.83 -7.39
CA PHE A 8 9.14 8.91 -8.31
C PHE A 8 9.34 9.99 -9.38
N ARG A 9 9.09 9.65 -10.63
CA ARG A 9 9.25 10.55 -11.79
C ARG A 9 7.90 10.77 -12.45
N ARG A 10 7.70 11.97 -12.99
CA ARG A 10 6.54 12.24 -13.83
C ARG A 10 6.54 11.26 -15.02
N GLY A 11 5.42 10.57 -15.19
CA GLY A 11 5.23 9.54 -16.21
C GLY A 11 5.46 8.10 -15.72
N ASP A 12 5.92 7.90 -14.47
CA ASP A 12 5.91 6.55 -13.88
C ASP A 12 4.48 6.00 -13.83
N ARG A 13 4.33 4.70 -14.06
CA ARG A 13 3.04 4.02 -14.14
C ARG A 13 2.73 3.36 -12.81
N PHE A 14 1.53 3.62 -12.30
CA PHE A 14 1.04 3.06 -11.04
C PHE A 14 -0.16 2.17 -11.38
N VAL A 15 -0.09 0.89 -10.99
CA VAL A 15 -1.21 -0.04 -11.10
C VAL A 15 -1.76 -0.27 -9.72
N GLU A 16 -2.94 0.24 -9.46
CA GLU A 16 -3.60 0.11 -8.18
C GLU A 16 -4.54 -1.10 -8.17
N THR A 17 -4.37 -1.96 -7.17
CA THR A 17 -5.25 -3.09 -6.92
C THR A 17 -6.04 -2.83 -5.64
N PHE A 18 -7.37 -2.77 -5.79
CA PHE A 18 -8.32 -2.63 -4.69
C PHE A 18 -8.93 -3.97 -4.31
N TYR A 19 -9.30 -4.10 -3.03
CA TYR A 19 -9.93 -5.29 -2.49
C TYR A 19 -11.14 -4.89 -1.65
N SER A 20 -12.29 -5.54 -1.88
CA SER A 20 -13.50 -5.32 -1.09
C SER A 20 -13.54 -6.16 0.20
N ASP A 21 -12.57 -7.04 0.39
CA ASP A 21 -12.46 -7.99 1.50
C ASP A 21 -11.14 -7.89 2.27
N ARG A 22 -10.30 -6.88 1.96
CA ARG A 22 -9.00 -6.65 2.62
C ARG A 22 -8.88 -5.21 3.06
N TRP A 23 -8.14 -5.01 4.14
CA TRP A 23 -7.91 -3.70 4.76
C TRP A 23 -6.65 -3.01 4.18
N TYR A 24 -6.47 -3.09 2.87
CA TYR A 24 -5.40 -2.42 2.15
C TYR A 24 -5.68 -2.35 0.65
N ASN A 25 -5.06 -1.41 -0.03
CA ASN A 25 -4.85 -1.41 -1.49
C ASN A 25 -3.35 -1.39 -1.80
N ILE A 26 -2.98 -1.80 -3.01
CA ILE A 26 -1.56 -1.91 -3.40
C ILE A 26 -1.35 -1.25 -4.75
N PHE A 27 -0.38 -0.35 -4.82
CA PHE A 27 0.17 0.16 -6.07
C PHE A 27 1.44 -0.62 -6.44
N ALA A 28 1.44 -1.27 -7.60
CA ALA A 28 2.67 -1.67 -8.26
C ALA A 28 3.20 -0.49 -9.08
N VAL A 29 4.45 -0.06 -8.82
CA VAL A 29 5.01 1.15 -9.41
C VAL A 29 6.09 0.79 -10.43
N TYR A 30 5.93 1.27 -11.66
CA TYR A 30 6.81 0.98 -12.79
C TYR A 30 7.51 2.24 -13.30
N GLY A 31 8.78 2.09 -13.68
CA GLY A 31 9.57 3.16 -14.27
C GLY A 31 9.10 3.51 -15.66
N ARG A 32 8.96 4.81 -15.96
CA ARG A 32 8.50 5.27 -17.28
C ARG A 32 9.41 4.90 -18.47
N GLU A 33 10.66 4.56 -18.23
CA GLU A 33 11.69 4.41 -19.28
C GLU A 33 11.69 3.01 -19.88
N ASP A 34 11.48 2.00 -19.05
CA ASP A 34 11.61 0.58 -19.38
C ASP A 34 10.45 -0.28 -18.85
N ASP A 35 9.47 0.34 -18.19
CA ASP A 35 8.36 -0.32 -17.49
C ASP A 35 8.84 -1.36 -16.45
N VAL A 36 10.03 -1.16 -15.89
CA VAL A 36 10.58 -2.03 -14.85
C VAL A 36 9.95 -1.70 -13.51
N LEU A 37 9.59 -2.74 -12.76
CA LEU A 37 9.03 -2.61 -11.42
C LEU A 37 10.05 -1.97 -10.47
N LYS A 38 9.63 -0.88 -9.85
CA LYS A 38 10.40 -0.11 -8.85
C LYS A 38 10.09 -0.54 -7.43
N GLY A 39 8.91 -1.12 -7.21
CA GLY A 39 8.44 -1.58 -5.92
C GLY A 39 6.92 -1.49 -5.80
N TRP A 40 6.45 -1.72 -4.59
CA TRP A 40 5.04 -1.60 -4.22
C TRP A 40 4.86 -0.56 -3.13
N TYR A 41 3.83 0.26 -3.28
CA TYR A 41 3.32 1.11 -2.22
C TYR A 41 1.99 0.50 -1.74
N CYS A 42 1.97 0.03 -0.51
CA CYS A 42 0.80 -0.63 0.09
C CYS A 42 0.19 0.31 1.12
N ASN A 43 -1.06 0.72 0.91
CA ASN A 43 -1.79 1.58 1.84
C ASN A 43 -2.76 0.75 2.66
N VAL A 44 -2.72 0.88 3.99
CA VAL A 44 -3.70 0.29 4.89
C VAL A 44 -4.93 1.19 4.93
N CYS A 45 -6.06 0.65 4.50
CA CYS A 45 -7.32 1.37 4.36
C CYS A 45 -8.49 0.46 4.78
N ARG A 46 -9.69 1.01 4.96
CA ARG A 46 -10.90 0.18 5.07
C ARG A 46 -11.15 -0.57 3.74
N PRO A 47 -11.84 -1.73 3.76
CA PRO A 47 -12.14 -2.47 2.54
C PRO A 47 -12.84 -1.59 1.51
N ALA A 48 -12.43 -1.73 0.26
CA ALA A 48 -12.89 -0.83 -0.78
C ALA A 48 -14.36 -1.08 -1.15
N GLU A 49 -15.13 -0.01 -1.27
CA GLU A 49 -16.43 -0.02 -1.91
C GLU A 49 -16.23 0.12 -3.42
N ILE A 50 -16.43 -0.99 -4.14
CA ILE A 50 -16.23 -1.06 -5.60
C ILE A 50 -17.59 -1.01 -6.28
N GLY A 51 -17.88 0.13 -6.93
CA GLY A 51 -19.10 0.34 -7.71
C GLY A 51 -18.83 0.51 -9.20
N GLU A 52 -19.89 0.61 -10.00
CA GLU A 52 -19.81 0.77 -11.46
C GLU A 52 -19.06 2.05 -11.89
N ALA A 53 -19.25 3.15 -11.14
CA ALA A 53 -18.71 4.46 -11.50
C ALA A 53 -17.46 4.88 -10.70
N ALA A 54 -17.19 4.23 -9.56
CA ALA A 54 -16.11 4.63 -8.67
C ALA A 54 -15.69 3.51 -7.72
N VAL A 55 -14.44 3.59 -7.27
CA VAL A 55 -13.91 2.84 -6.13
C VAL A 55 -13.63 3.83 -4.99
N ARG A 56 -13.98 3.47 -3.76
CA ARG A 56 -13.69 4.26 -2.56
C ARG A 56 -13.04 3.38 -1.50
N CYS A 57 -12.01 3.90 -0.84
CA CYS A 57 -11.48 3.31 0.37
C CYS A 57 -11.14 4.44 1.35
N ASP A 58 -11.38 4.20 2.64
CA ASP A 58 -11.01 5.16 3.66
C ASP A 58 -9.59 4.86 4.14
N ASP A 59 -8.71 5.83 3.95
CA ASP A 59 -7.32 5.78 4.34
C ASP A 59 -7.12 5.72 5.86
N LEU A 60 -6.16 4.92 6.32
CA LEU A 60 -5.79 4.81 7.74
C LEU A 60 -4.33 5.25 8.00
N ALA A 61 -3.72 6.02 7.11
CA ALA A 61 -2.41 6.66 7.24
C ALA A 61 -1.24 5.71 7.59
N LEU A 62 -1.40 4.41 7.37
CA LEU A 62 -0.37 3.42 7.67
C LEU A 62 0.02 2.75 6.35
N ASP A 63 1.27 2.91 5.97
CA ASP A 63 1.73 2.49 4.65
C ASP A 63 2.96 1.59 4.74
N VAL A 64 3.19 0.84 3.67
CA VAL A 64 4.39 0.02 3.49
C VAL A 64 4.95 0.23 2.09
N TRP A 65 6.20 0.66 2.03
CA TRP A 65 6.99 0.53 0.80
C TRP A 65 7.69 -0.82 0.76
N VAL A 66 7.63 -1.49 -0.40
CA VAL A 66 8.28 -2.78 -0.64
C VAL A 66 9.16 -2.69 -1.88
N THR A 67 10.45 -3.02 -1.76
CA THR A 67 11.36 -3.07 -2.91
C THR A 67 11.10 -4.32 -3.76
N PRO A 68 11.57 -4.38 -5.03
CA PRO A 68 11.45 -5.59 -5.86
C PRO A 68 12.12 -6.83 -5.25
N ALA A 69 13.08 -6.65 -4.33
CA ALA A 69 13.72 -7.72 -3.59
C ALA A 69 12.91 -8.20 -2.36
N GLY A 70 11.79 -7.55 -2.04
CA GLY A 70 10.93 -7.86 -0.90
C GLY A 70 11.37 -7.20 0.41
N GLU A 71 12.30 -6.24 0.37
CA GLU A 71 12.65 -5.43 1.55
C GLU A 71 11.51 -4.46 1.86
N THR A 72 11.14 -4.34 3.13
CA THR A 72 9.95 -3.60 3.56
C THR A 72 10.32 -2.41 4.44
N LEU A 73 9.68 -1.27 4.22
CA LEU A 73 9.75 -0.09 5.06
C LEU A 73 8.32 0.32 5.44
N VAL A 74 8.01 0.34 6.74
CA VAL A 74 6.74 0.86 7.26
C VAL A 74 6.85 2.38 7.33
N LEU A 75 5.79 3.07 6.92
CA LEU A 75 5.71 4.53 6.82
C LEU A 75 4.55 5.04 7.70
N ASP A 76 4.66 6.30 8.11
CA ASP A 76 3.58 7.10 8.70
C ASP A 76 2.94 6.49 9.98
N GLU A 77 3.72 5.70 10.73
CA GLU A 77 3.27 5.06 11.98
C GLU A 77 2.80 6.07 13.04
N ASP A 78 3.38 7.27 13.06
CA ASP A 78 3.00 8.37 13.94
C ASP A 78 1.68 9.01 13.52
N GLU A 79 1.42 9.15 12.22
CA GLU A 79 0.12 9.61 11.69
C GLU A 79 -0.99 8.62 12.03
N PHE A 80 -0.78 7.31 11.79
CA PHE A 80 -1.71 6.26 12.20
C PHE A 80 -1.96 6.23 13.72
N ALA A 81 -0.92 6.45 14.53
CA ALA A 81 -1.06 6.54 15.98
C ALA A 81 -1.98 7.71 16.39
N ALA A 82 -1.89 8.85 15.70
CA ALA A 82 -2.68 10.05 15.98
C ALA A 82 -4.17 9.93 15.58
N LEU A 83 -4.53 9.00 14.69
CA LEU A 83 -5.93 8.81 14.27
C LEU A 83 -6.84 8.39 15.44
N THR A 84 -8.06 8.94 15.49
CA THR A 84 -9.08 8.49 16.46
C THR A 84 -9.83 7.29 15.88
N LEU A 85 -9.25 6.11 16.02
CA LEU A 85 -9.83 4.83 15.56
C LEU A 85 -10.39 4.02 16.73
N THR A 86 -11.44 3.24 16.45
CA THR A 86 -11.92 2.23 17.39
C THR A 86 -10.88 1.13 17.62
N PRO A 87 -10.94 0.39 18.74
CA PRO A 87 -10.03 -0.74 18.97
C PRO A 87 -10.07 -1.80 17.87
N GLU A 88 -11.24 -2.04 17.28
CA GLU A 88 -11.45 -2.99 16.20
C GLU A 88 -10.78 -2.55 14.89
N GLU A 89 -10.94 -1.28 14.51
CA GLU A 89 -10.26 -0.72 13.34
C GLU A 89 -8.74 -0.76 13.48
N ARG A 90 -8.21 -0.42 14.68
CA ARG A 90 -6.77 -0.53 14.94
C ARG A 90 -6.27 -1.96 14.85
N HIS A 91 -7.08 -2.93 15.31
CA HIS A 91 -6.75 -4.34 15.19
C HIS A 91 -6.71 -4.78 13.72
N HIS A 92 -7.72 -4.42 12.92
CA HIS A 92 -7.74 -4.73 11.49
C HIS A 92 -6.59 -4.09 10.72
N ALA A 93 -6.29 -2.82 10.98
CA ALA A 93 -5.17 -2.12 10.36
C ALA A 93 -3.82 -2.78 10.68
N ARG A 94 -3.59 -3.18 11.94
CA ARG A 94 -2.36 -3.89 12.32
C ARG A 94 -2.29 -5.29 11.73
N HIS A 95 -3.41 -6.00 11.65
CA HIS A 95 -3.50 -7.29 10.98
C HIS A 95 -3.21 -7.17 9.47
N ALA A 96 -3.72 -6.13 8.82
CA ALA A 96 -3.43 -5.80 7.42
C ALA A 96 -1.94 -5.56 7.19
N LEU A 97 -1.29 -4.76 8.06
CA LEU A 97 0.16 -4.57 8.03
C LEU A 97 0.89 -5.92 8.11
N ASP A 98 0.53 -6.78 9.07
CA ASP A 98 1.16 -8.10 9.21
C ASP A 98 0.95 -8.98 7.97
N GLN A 99 -0.20 -8.90 7.30
CA GLN A 99 -0.46 -9.60 6.04
C GLN A 99 0.45 -9.09 4.93
N LEU A 100 0.54 -7.76 4.75
CA LEU A 100 1.38 -7.13 3.74
C LEU A 100 2.86 -7.52 3.91
N LEU A 101 3.38 -7.49 5.14
CA LEU A 101 4.76 -7.88 5.44
C LEU A 101 5.03 -9.37 5.14
N ARG A 102 4.04 -10.24 5.31
CA ARG A 102 4.16 -11.67 4.93
C ARG A 102 4.09 -11.87 3.42
N ASP A 103 3.20 -11.16 2.73
CA ASP A 103 3.04 -11.28 1.28
C ASP A 103 4.24 -10.70 0.53
N ALA A 104 4.82 -9.61 1.02
CA ALA A 104 6.10 -9.05 0.55
C ALA A 104 7.23 -10.08 0.59
N LYS A 105 7.45 -10.71 1.76
CA LYS A 105 8.50 -11.73 1.94
C LYS A 105 8.33 -12.99 1.10
N SER A 106 7.10 -13.24 0.62
CA SER A 106 6.78 -14.43 -0.17
C SER A 106 6.55 -14.13 -1.65
N GLY A 107 6.77 -12.88 -2.08
CA GLY A 107 6.63 -12.47 -3.48
C GLY A 107 5.20 -12.57 -4.01
N ARG A 108 4.19 -12.41 -3.15
CA ARG A 108 2.76 -12.55 -3.51
C ARG A 108 2.05 -11.23 -3.78
N LEU A 109 2.77 -10.10 -3.81
CA LEU A 109 2.18 -8.81 -4.14
C LEU A 109 1.77 -8.76 -5.63
N PRO A 110 0.64 -8.12 -5.96
CA PRO A 110 0.14 -8.04 -7.34
C PRO A 110 1.07 -7.21 -8.23
N GLN A 111 1.13 -7.54 -9.53
CA GLN A 111 1.89 -6.81 -10.55
C GLN A 111 0.93 -6.37 -11.67
#